data_AF-A0A8J8BW65-F1
#
_entry.id   AF-A0A8J8BW65-F1
#
_cell.length_a   1.000
_cell.length_b   1.000
_cell.length_c   1.000
_cell.angle_alpha   90.00
_cell.angle_beta   90.00
_cell.angle_gamma   90.00
#
_symmetry.space_group_name_H-M   'P 1'
#
loop_
_entity.id
_entity.type
_entity.pdbx_description
1 polymer ?
#
loop_
_entity_poly.entity_id
_entity_poly.type
_entity_poly.pdbx_seq_one_letter_code
_entity_poly.pdbx_strand_id
1 'polypeptide(L)' 'MKASYYNVFFPFEDNYILFNTLRGTIFVVDSEIKTLLEKNEVSSLTEE' A
#
# COMPACT_ATOMS: atom_id res chain seq x y z
N MET A 1 -11.73 8.14 -6.83
CA MET A 1 -10.54 7.76 -6.06
C MET A 1 -10.83 8.01 -4.59
N LYS A 2 -11.16 6.97 -3.81
CA LYS A 2 -11.34 7.14 -2.36
C LYS A 2 -9.93 7.07 -1.75
N ALA A 3 -9.29 8.24 -1.65
CA ALA A 3 -7.97 8.36 -1.06
C ALA A 3 -7.99 7.69 0.32
N SER A 4 -7.07 6.77 0.57
CA SER A 4 -6.81 6.35 1.94
C SER A 4 -6.16 7.54 2.64
N TYR A 5 -6.97 8.33 3.35
CA TYR A 5 -6.58 9.59 3.99
C TYR A 5 -5.36 9.46 4.94
N TYR A 6 -4.99 8.24 5.30
CA TYR A 6 -3.98 7.93 6.29
C TYR A 6 -2.86 7.03 5.76
N ASN A 7 -2.85 6.65 4.49
CA ASN A 7 -1.79 5.82 3.92
C ASN A 7 -0.80 6.69 3.15
N VAL A 8 0.48 6.60 3.52
CA VAL A 8 1.58 7.29 2.85
C VAL A 8 2.52 6.24 2.27
N PHE A 9 2.76 6.34 0.97
CA PHE A 9 3.72 5.49 0.27
C PHE A 9 5.03 6.25 0.04
N PHE A 10 6.16 5.61 0.32
CA PHE A 10 7.47 6.14 -0.04
C PHE A 10 8.39 5.03 -0.58
N PRO A 11 9.25 5.35 -1.56
CA PRO A 11 10.17 4.38 -2.14
C PRO A 11 11.20 3.94 -1.10
N PHE A 12 11.52 2.65 -1.08
CA PHE A 12 12.54 2.06 -0.21
C PHE A 12 13.18 0.87 -0.93
N GLU A 13 14.43 1.03 -1.37
CA GLU A 13 15.14 0.03 -2.19
C GLU A 13 14.31 -0.35 -3.43
N ASP A 14 14.13 -1.65 -3.69
CA ASP A 14 13.30 -2.18 -4.79
C ASP A 14 11.81 -2.30 -4.43
N ASN A 15 11.42 -1.83 -3.24
CA ASN A 15 10.08 -1.91 -2.69
C ASN A 15 9.50 -0.54 -2.32
N TYR A 16 8.32 -0.55 -1.72
CA TYR A 16 7.65 0.61 -1.17
C TYR A 16 7.31 0.37 0.29
N ILE A 17 7.49 1.41 1.11
CA ILE A 17 6.94 1.40 2.45
C ILE A 17 5.57 2.06 2.41
N LEU A 18 4.58 1.34 2.92
CA LEU A 18 3.25 1.83 3.25
C LEU A 18 3.21 2.14 4.74
N PHE A 19 3.15 3.42 5.08
CA PHE A 19 2.93 3.88 6.44
C PHE A 19 1.48 4.31 6.65
N ASN A 20 0.81 3.68 7.61
CA ASN A 20 -0.52 4.09 8.04
C ASN A 20 -0.38 5.08 9.21
N THR A 21 -0.61 6.36 8.95
CA THR A 21 -0.46 7.44 9.94
C THR A 21 -1.51 7.38 11.05
N LEU A 22 -2.64 6.71 10.84
CA LEU A 22 -3.70 6.56 11.85
C LEU A 22 -3.32 5.56 12.94
N ARG A 23 -2.72 4.43 12.57
CA ARG A 23 -2.35 3.34 13.49
C ARG A 23 -0.87 3.25 13.80
N GLY A 24 -0.03 4.04 13.10
CA GLY A 24 1.43 3.95 13.21
C GLY A 24 2.01 2.65 12.66
N THR A 25 1.26 1.91 11.83
CA THR A 25 1.71 0.62 11.28
C THR A 25 2.49 0.82 9.99
N ILE A 26 3.53 0.02 9.81
CA ILE A 26 4.43 0.04 8.65
C ILE A 26 4.32 -1.30 7.94
N PHE A 27 4.13 -1.26 6.62
CA PHE A 27 4.18 -2.43 5.75
C PHE A 27 5.22 -2.19 4.66
N VAL A 28 5.97 -3.23 4.31
CA VAL A 28 6.78 -3.25 3.09
C VAL A 28 5.96 -3.95 2.03
N VAL A 29 5.76 -3.28 0.90
CA VAL A 29 4.98 -3.79 -0.23
C VAL A 29 5.80 -3.64 -1.49
N ASP A 30 5.67 -4.59 -2.41
CA ASP A 30 6.26 -4.47 -3.73
C ASP A 30 5.49 -3.46 -4.60
N SER A 31 5.99 -3.25 -5.82
CA SER A 31 5.38 -2.35 -6.80
C SER A 31 4.00 -2.81 -7.31
N GLU A 32 3.73 -4.11 -7.32
CA GLU A 32 2.48 -4.69 -7.79
C GLU A 32 1.37 -4.44 -6.76
N ILE A 33 1.64 -4.78 -5.50
CA ILE A 33 0.75 -4.53 -4.36
C ILE A 33 0.47 -3.04 -4.20
N LYS A 34 1.49 -2.17 -4.33
CA LYS A 34 1.29 -0.71 -4.33
C LYS A 34 0.26 -0.29 -5.38
N THR A 35 0.41 -0.79 -6.60
CA THR A 35 -0.48 -0.45 -7.72
C THR A 35 -1.91 -0.92 -7.46
N LEU A 36 -2.09 -2.14 -6.93
CA LEU A 36 -3.40 -2.68 -6.56
C LEU A 36 -4.07 -1.84 -5.46
N LEU A 37 -3.29 -1.43 -4.45
CA LEU A 37 -3.76 -0.58 -3.36
C LEU A 37 -4.17 0.82 -3.85
N GLU A 38 -3.39 1.43 -4.76
CA GLU A 38 -3.70 2.74 -5.35
C GLU A 38 -4.96 2.70 -6.24
N LYS A 39 -5.19 1.58 -6.93
CA LYS A 39 -6.38 1.37 -7.77
C LYS A 39 -7.60 0.92 -6.99
N ASN A 40 -7.46 0.64 -5.69
CA ASN A 40 -8.51 0.07 -4.84
C ASN A 40 -9.03 -1.29 -5.38
N GLU A 41 -8.15 -2.04 -6.05
CA GLU A 41 -8.40 -3.38 -6.61
C GLU A 41 -7.96 -4.47 -5.60
N VAL A 42 -8.19 -4.20 -4.31
CA VAL A 42 -7.84 -5.11 -3.20
C VAL A 42 -8.54 -6.47 -3.35
N SER A 43 -9.70 -6.51 -4.00
CA SER A 43 -10.44 -7.73 -4.33
C SER A 43 -9.70 -8.68 -5.29
N SER A 44 -8.67 -8.18 -5.98
CA SER A 44 -7.81 -8.98 -6.86
C SER A 44 -6.62 -9.61 -6.12
N LEU A 45 -6.42 -9.29 -4.84
CA LEU A 45 -5.46 -9.99 -3.99
C LEU A 45 -6.03 -11.37 -3.67
N THR A 46 -5.57 -12.39 -4.36
CA THR A 46 -5.81 -13.78 -3.98
C THR A 46 -4.89 -14.15 -2.81
N GLU A 47 -5.44 -14.75 -1.76
CA GLU A 47 -4.64 -15.41 -0.72
C GLU A 47 -3.93 -16.63 -1.36
N GLU A 48 -2.61 -16.64 -1.36
CA GLU A 48 -1.82 -17.89 -1.47
C GLU A 48 -1.66 -18.53 -0.09
#